data_AF-A0A382TR88-F1
#
_entry.id   AF-A0A382TR88-F1
#
_cell.length_a   1.000
_cell.length_b   1.000
_cell.length_c   1.000
_cell.angle_alpha   90.00
_cell.angle_beta   90.00
_cell.angle_gamma   90.00
#
_symmetry.space_group_name_H-M   'P 1'
#
loop_
_entity.id
_entity.type
_entity.pdbx_description
1 polymer ?
#
loop_
_entity_poly.entity_id
_entity_poly.type
_entity_poly.pdbx_seq_one_letter_code
_entity_poly.pdbx_strand_id
1 'polypeptide(L)'
;WVRGTGRESVSHNAPPAYNWERFQEAHDFIVKAWTEPGPFRWEGKHYQYRYVNPWMRPYQKPHPQIMLPGVVSRDSIEWAAKQRIPYIMLATQLEPTRQSFQVYHDTAKEEGYEAGSQNFGYLWKVHVDETEELAEEVARKFVQGPSNPFLAGNEGTANPALLKLPGLTSRRRILPTASVATANRGGQLSRSFEEQVEDYTIISGTPKTVIPKIRHVLEYLRPGSVFFWDGDGAMTHDDQMRSLRLMGEEVIPAVREIADELELRSPFEISPKTGEPIREIPEEAAVPTGD
;
A
#
# COMPACT_ATOMS: atom_id res chain seq x y z
N TRP A 1 -15.37 -8.36 -2.49
CA TRP A 1 -14.74 -8.49 -3.82
C TRP A 1 -13.32 -7.97 -3.70
N VAL A 2 -12.35 -8.64 -4.31
CA VAL A 2 -10.92 -8.25 -4.29
C VAL A 2 -10.54 -7.81 -5.70
N ARG A 3 -9.94 -6.62 -5.85
CA ARG A 3 -9.45 -6.14 -7.15
C ARG A 3 -8.37 -7.04 -7.72
N GLY A 4 -7.34 -7.27 -6.91
CA GLY A 4 -6.26 -8.20 -7.18
C GLY A 4 -5.53 -7.98 -8.51
N THR A 5 -4.83 -9.02 -8.91
CA THR A 5 -4.21 -9.20 -10.22
C THR A 5 -5.14 -10.04 -11.12
N GLY A 6 -4.63 -10.46 -12.29
CA GLY A 6 -5.40 -11.35 -13.16
C GLY A 6 -5.72 -12.70 -12.51
N ARG A 7 -4.91 -13.16 -11.55
CA ARG A 7 -5.16 -14.44 -10.86
C ARG A 7 -6.44 -14.39 -10.05
N GLU A 8 -6.63 -13.36 -9.24
CA GLU A 8 -7.85 -13.18 -8.46
C GLU A 8 -9.06 -13.00 -9.38
N SER A 9 -8.89 -12.34 -10.53
CA SER A 9 -9.97 -12.23 -11.51
C SER A 9 -10.39 -13.62 -12.04
N VAL A 10 -9.44 -14.50 -12.33
CA VAL A 10 -9.71 -15.89 -12.75
C VAL A 10 -10.34 -16.68 -11.61
N SER A 11 -9.76 -16.65 -10.41
CA SER A 11 -10.23 -17.42 -9.25
C SER A 11 -11.65 -17.06 -8.83
N HIS A 12 -12.07 -15.80 -9.01
CA HIS A 12 -13.42 -15.34 -8.66
C HIS A 12 -14.38 -15.31 -9.86
N ASN A 13 -13.99 -15.82 -11.03
CA ASN A 13 -14.75 -15.69 -12.27
C ASN A 13 -15.21 -14.24 -12.55
N ALA A 14 -14.37 -13.27 -12.21
CA ALA A 14 -14.68 -11.85 -12.37
C ALA A 14 -14.18 -11.36 -13.74
N PRO A 15 -15.05 -10.80 -14.59
CA PRO A 15 -14.63 -10.31 -15.90
C PRO A 15 -13.57 -9.19 -15.76
N PRO A 16 -12.36 -9.35 -16.33
CA PRO A 16 -11.25 -8.42 -16.11
C PRO A 16 -11.53 -7.01 -16.65
N ALA A 17 -12.30 -6.90 -17.73
CA ALA A 17 -12.68 -5.60 -18.32
C ALA A 17 -13.51 -4.71 -17.38
N TYR A 18 -14.20 -5.30 -16.40
CA TYR A 18 -15.01 -4.57 -15.41
C TYR A 18 -14.28 -4.42 -14.08
N ASN A 19 -13.01 -4.82 -13.97
CA ASN A 19 -12.26 -4.81 -12.71
C ASN A 19 -12.27 -3.44 -12.02
N TRP A 20 -12.08 -2.36 -12.80
CA TRP A 20 -12.03 -1.01 -12.25
C TRP A 20 -13.39 -0.51 -11.76
N GLU A 21 -14.44 -0.63 -12.57
CA GLU A 21 -15.79 -0.21 -12.18
C GLU A 21 -16.32 -1.00 -10.98
N ARG A 22 -16.01 -2.31 -10.93
CA ARG A 22 -16.36 -3.17 -9.78
C ARG A 22 -15.65 -2.73 -8.50
N PHE A 23 -14.41 -2.25 -8.58
CA PHE A 23 -13.69 -1.69 -7.44
C PHE A 23 -14.39 -0.47 -6.88
N GLN A 24 -14.72 0.49 -7.76
CA GLN A 24 -15.35 1.73 -7.35
C GLN A 24 -16.72 1.45 -6.72
N GLU A 25 -17.54 0.62 -7.36
CA GLU A 25 -18.86 0.27 -6.81
C GLU A 25 -18.76 -0.50 -5.49
N ALA A 26 -17.82 -1.44 -5.36
CA ALA A 26 -17.61 -2.17 -4.12
C ALA A 26 -17.12 -1.26 -2.98
N HIS A 27 -16.22 -0.31 -3.28
CA HIS A 27 -15.77 0.70 -2.32
C HIS A 27 -16.96 1.51 -1.80
N ASP A 28 -17.77 2.07 -2.69
CA ASP A 28 -18.89 2.93 -2.32
C ASP A 28 -19.94 2.15 -1.51
N PHE A 29 -20.20 0.91 -1.89
CA PHE A 29 -21.07 0.00 -1.13
C PHE A 29 -20.56 -0.23 0.30
N ILE A 30 -19.26 -0.53 0.46
CA ILE A 30 -18.66 -0.80 1.77
C ILE A 30 -18.70 0.46 2.65
N VAL A 31 -18.33 1.62 2.10
CA VAL A 31 -18.38 2.89 2.83
C VAL A 31 -19.81 3.20 3.28
N LYS A 32 -20.80 3.01 2.40
CA LYS A 32 -22.22 3.17 2.74
C LYS A 32 -22.65 2.20 3.85
N ALA A 33 -22.30 0.93 3.74
CA ALA A 33 -22.64 -0.07 4.74
C ALA A 33 -22.03 0.21 6.12
N TRP A 34 -20.89 0.92 6.18
CA TRP A 34 -20.27 1.31 7.45
C TRP A 34 -20.84 2.60 8.04
N THR A 35 -21.30 3.51 7.19
CA THR A 35 -21.69 4.87 7.60
C THR A 35 -23.19 5.08 7.74
N GLU A 36 -24.01 4.34 7.00
CA GLU A 36 -25.46 4.45 7.04
C GLU A 36 -26.07 3.28 7.81
N PRO A 37 -26.97 3.53 8.79
CA PRO A 37 -27.77 2.46 9.37
C PRO A 37 -28.66 1.84 8.28
N GLY A 38 -28.75 0.51 8.29
CA GLY A 38 -29.71 -0.20 7.45
C GLY A 38 -31.14 -0.11 7.98
N PRO A 39 -32.13 -0.64 7.24
CA PRO A 39 -31.97 -1.26 5.93
C PRO A 39 -31.93 -0.24 4.78
N PHE A 40 -31.16 -0.55 3.73
CA PHE A 40 -31.20 0.19 2.47
C PHE A 40 -31.12 -0.74 1.24
N ARG A 41 -31.42 -0.19 0.06
CA ARG A 41 -31.22 -0.87 -1.23
C ARG A 41 -29.90 -0.46 -1.87
N TRP A 42 -29.26 -1.40 -2.53
CA TRP A 42 -28.12 -1.17 -3.43
C TRP A 42 -28.47 -1.69 -4.82
N GLU A 43 -28.73 -0.78 -5.75
CA GLU A 43 -29.10 -1.08 -7.14
C GLU A 43 -27.97 -0.59 -8.06
N GLY A 44 -26.79 -1.19 -7.92
CA GLY A 44 -25.62 -0.82 -8.70
C GLY A 44 -25.53 -1.57 -10.03
N LYS A 45 -24.47 -1.31 -10.80
CA LYS A 45 -24.22 -1.93 -12.11
C LYS A 45 -23.70 -3.36 -11.94
N HIS A 46 -22.86 -3.58 -10.94
CA HIS A 46 -22.14 -4.83 -10.71
C HIS A 46 -22.63 -5.63 -9.50
N TYR A 47 -23.28 -4.96 -8.55
CA TYR A 47 -23.84 -5.57 -7.34
C TYR A 47 -25.28 -5.08 -7.13
N GLN A 48 -26.19 -6.00 -6.80
CA GLN A 48 -27.60 -5.70 -6.57
C GLN A 48 -28.09 -6.39 -5.30
N TYR A 49 -28.42 -5.59 -4.28
CA TYR A 49 -28.92 -6.05 -3.00
C TYR A 49 -30.21 -5.31 -2.64
N ARG A 50 -31.32 -6.05 -2.56
CA ARG A 50 -32.65 -5.49 -2.25
C ARG A 50 -32.82 -5.10 -0.78
N TYR A 51 -32.01 -5.66 0.10
CA TYR A 51 -32.10 -5.46 1.54
C TYR A 51 -30.71 -5.60 2.17
N VAL A 52 -30.06 -4.47 2.42
CA VAL A 52 -28.75 -4.39 3.05
C VAL A 52 -28.97 -3.91 4.47
N ASN A 53 -28.68 -4.77 5.46
CA ASN A 53 -28.81 -4.44 6.88
C ASN A 53 -27.47 -4.67 7.59
N PRO A 54 -26.60 -3.65 7.69
CA PRO A 54 -25.30 -3.79 8.34
C PRO A 54 -25.44 -3.93 9.86
N TRP A 55 -25.46 -5.18 10.35
CA TRP A 55 -25.56 -5.45 11.80
C TRP A 55 -24.27 -5.15 12.55
N MET A 56 -23.12 -5.41 11.93
CA MET A 56 -21.82 -5.12 12.51
C MET A 56 -21.19 -3.93 11.79
N ARG A 57 -21.06 -2.81 12.52
CA ARG A 57 -20.42 -1.59 12.02
C ARG A 57 -19.06 -1.38 12.70
N PRO A 58 -18.09 -0.76 12.02
CA PRO A 58 -16.80 -0.46 12.63
C PRO A 58 -16.95 0.43 13.88
N TYR A 59 -16.03 0.22 14.82
CA TYR A 59 -15.92 1.06 16.01
C TYR A 59 -15.48 2.48 15.62
N GLN A 60 -14.44 2.61 14.79
CA GLN A 60 -13.96 3.87 14.25
C GLN A 60 -15.03 4.57 13.40
N LYS A 61 -15.26 5.86 13.67
CA LYS A 61 -16.18 6.72 12.92
C LYS A 61 -15.43 7.73 12.04
N PRO A 62 -15.92 8.01 10.82
CA PRO A 62 -17.09 7.41 10.18
C PRO A 62 -16.85 5.95 9.74
N HIS A 63 -15.60 5.58 9.48
CA HIS A 63 -15.13 4.22 9.20
C HIS A 63 -13.61 4.16 9.47
N PRO A 64 -12.99 2.97 9.51
CA PRO A 64 -11.54 2.84 9.59
C PRO A 64 -10.85 3.53 8.40
N GLN A 65 -9.61 3.97 8.58
CA GLN A 65 -8.85 4.61 7.51
C GLN A 65 -8.74 3.68 6.29
N ILE A 66 -9.20 4.16 5.13
CA ILE A 66 -9.06 3.47 3.85
C ILE A 66 -7.78 3.98 3.20
N MET A 67 -6.98 3.06 2.65
CA MET A 67 -5.79 3.39 1.86
C MET A 67 -5.86 2.62 0.55
N LEU A 68 -5.36 3.22 -0.53
CA LEU A 68 -5.34 2.60 -1.85
C LEU A 68 -3.90 2.27 -2.24
N PRO A 69 -3.49 0.98 -2.16
CA PRO A 69 -2.22 0.57 -2.72
C PRO A 69 -2.29 0.55 -4.24
N GLY A 70 -1.22 0.99 -4.90
CA GLY A 70 -1.14 0.93 -6.34
C GLY A 70 0.26 1.17 -6.86
N VAL A 71 0.47 0.76 -8.11
CA VAL A 71 1.79 0.80 -8.75
C VAL A 71 1.74 1.17 -10.23
N VAL A 72 0.68 0.79 -10.95
CA VAL A 72 0.67 0.90 -12.42
C VAL A 72 -0.35 1.89 -12.96
N SER A 73 -1.52 2.00 -12.33
CA SER A 73 -2.70 2.63 -12.93
C SER A 73 -2.77 4.12 -12.61
N ARG A 74 -2.72 4.96 -13.65
CA ARG A 74 -2.95 6.40 -13.53
C ARG A 74 -4.37 6.70 -13.05
N ASP A 75 -5.35 5.95 -13.55
CA ASP A 75 -6.76 6.08 -13.14
C ASP A 75 -6.95 5.87 -11.63
N SER A 76 -6.15 4.98 -11.03
CA SER A 76 -6.27 4.67 -9.59
C SER A 76 -5.72 5.79 -8.72
N ILE A 77 -4.60 6.41 -9.10
CA ILE A 77 -4.01 7.50 -8.31
C ILE A 77 -4.83 8.79 -8.43
N GLU A 78 -5.35 9.09 -9.63
CA GLU A 78 -6.26 10.23 -9.83
C GLU A 78 -7.56 10.04 -9.05
N TRP A 79 -8.14 8.83 -9.07
CA TRP A 79 -9.34 8.54 -8.29
C TRP A 79 -9.07 8.64 -6.78
N ALA A 80 -7.92 8.17 -6.31
CA ALA A 80 -7.52 8.33 -4.91
C ALA A 80 -7.45 9.80 -4.51
N ALA A 81 -6.84 10.64 -5.35
CA ALA A 81 -6.76 12.08 -5.12
C ALA A 81 -8.15 12.75 -5.09
N LYS A 82 -9.05 12.39 -6.00
CA LYS A 82 -10.43 12.90 -6.01
C LYS A 82 -11.21 12.51 -4.75
N GLN A 83 -11.03 11.28 -4.29
CA GLN A 83 -11.64 10.78 -3.06
C GLN A 83 -10.88 11.19 -1.80
N ARG A 84 -9.71 11.84 -1.94
CA ARG A 84 -8.77 12.18 -0.86
C ARG A 84 -8.36 10.96 -0.03
N ILE A 85 -8.18 9.82 -0.68
CA ILE A 85 -7.72 8.56 -0.09
C ILE A 85 -6.19 8.52 -0.15
N PRO A 86 -5.48 8.18 0.94
CA PRO A 86 -4.04 7.97 0.92
C PRO A 86 -3.62 6.91 -0.10
N TYR A 87 -2.64 7.23 -0.94
CA TYR A 87 -2.12 6.34 -1.97
C TYR A 87 -0.79 5.71 -1.54
N ILE A 88 -0.73 4.38 -1.56
CA ILE A 88 0.45 3.64 -1.08
C ILE A 88 1.20 3.06 -2.27
N MET A 89 2.42 3.55 -2.51
CA MET A 89 3.29 3.00 -3.55
C MET A 89 4.08 1.81 -3.01
N LEU A 90 4.16 0.73 -3.79
CA LEU A 90 4.70 -0.56 -3.32
C LEU A 90 6.01 -0.94 -4.02
N ALA A 91 7.12 -0.86 -3.28
CA ALA A 91 8.46 -1.35 -3.61
C ALA A 91 8.95 -0.92 -5.01
N THR A 92 8.74 0.35 -5.34
CA THR A 92 9.13 0.99 -6.61
C THR A 92 10.37 1.85 -6.44
N GLN A 93 11.08 2.14 -7.53
CA GLN A 93 12.19 3.09 -7.51
C GLN A 93 11.74 4.49 -7.06
N LEU A 94 12.63 5.24 -6.41
CA LEU A 94 12.29 6.53 -5.79
C LEU A 94 11.80 7.57 -6.81
N GLU A 95 12.55 7.83 -7.89
CA GLU A 95 12.19 8.87 -8.86
C GLU A 95 10.84 8.59 -9.57
N PRO A 96 10.57 7.39 -10.11
CA PRO A 96 9.24 7.06 -10.64
C PRO A 96 8.11 7.18 -9.59
N THR A 97 8.40 6.89 -8.32
CA THR A 97 7.44 7.06 -7.22
C THR A 97 7.10 8.53 -7.02
N ARG A 98 8.12 9.39 -6.95
CA ARG A 98 7.95 10.84 -6.83
C ARG A 98 7.14 11.42 -8.00
N GLN A 99 7.45 11.01 -9.23
CA GLN A 99 6.68 11.42 -10.42
C GLN A 99 5.22 10.95 -10.36
N SER A 100 4.98 9.77 -9.79
CA SER A 100 3.61 9.27 -9.62
C SER A 100 2.87 10.05 -8.54
N PHE A 101 3.51 10.38 -7.41
CA PHE A 101 2.93 11.28 -6.41
C PHE A 101 2.65 12.67 -6.96
N GLN A 102 3.46 13.17 -7.89
CA GLN A 102 3.16 14.44 -8.58
C GLN A 102 1.78 14.39 -9.28
N VAL A 103 1.38 13.26 -9.87
CA VAL A 103 0.04 13.11 -10.46
C VAL A 103 -1.06 13.28 -9.41
N TYR A 104 -0.85 12.78 -8.18
CA TYR A 104 -1.77 12.99 -7.07
C TYR A 104 -1.83 14.46 -6.69
N HIS A 105 -0.68 15.14 -6.53
CA HIS A 105 -0.63 16.56 -6.21
C HIS A 105 -1.33 17.41 -7.28
N ASP A 106 -1.08 17.13 -8.56
CA ASP A 106 -1.72 17.84 -9.67
C ASP A 106 -3.24 17.64 -9.64
N THR A 107 -3.69 16.40 -9.44
CA THR A 107 -5.13 16.09 -9.32
C THR A 107 -5.76 16.74 -8.09
N ALA A 108 -5.05 16.76 -6.94
CA ALA A 108 -5.51 17.42 -5.73
C ALA A 108 -5.73 18.92 -5.95
N LYS A 109 -4.78 19.57 -6.63
CA LYS A 109 -4.85 20.98 -6.99
C LYS A 109 -6.03 21.27 -7.93
N GLU A 110 -6.29 20.39 -8.91
CA GLU A 110 -7.47 20.48 -9.78
C GLU A 110 -8.78 20.35 -8.99
N GLU A 111 -8.81 19.52 -7.95
CA GLU A 111 -9.95 19.34 -7.03
C GLU A 111 -9.99 20.38 -5.89
N GLY A 112 -9.13 21.42 -5.96
CA GLY A 112 -9.16 22.57 -5.07
C GLY A 112 -8.60 22.33 -3.66
N TYR A 113 -7.65 21.41 -3.49
CA TYR A 113 -6.94 21.23 -2.21
C TYR A 113 -5.45 20.93 -2.40
N GLU A 114 -4.68 21.08 -1.33
CA GLU A 114 -3.26 20.73 -1.29
C GLU A 114 -3.08 19.40 -0.55
N ALA A 115 -2.45 18.43 -1.22
CA ALA A 115 -2.16 17.12 -0.63
C ALA A 115 -0.89 17.20 0.23
N GLY A 116 -0.97 16.70 1.47
CA GLY A 116 0.16 16.61 2.40
C GLY A 116 0.66 15.17 2.56
N SER A 117 1.63 14.96 3.46
CA SER A 117 2.22 13.63 3.72
C SER A 117 1.17 12.58 4.09
N GLN A 118 0.07 12.97 4.75
CA GLN A 118 -1.03 12.09 5.14
C GLN A 118 -1.71 11.40 3.94
N ASN A 119 -1.56 11.95 2.73
CA ASN A 119 -2.10 11.40 1.50
C ASN A 119 -1.16 10.37 0.84
N PHE A 120 0.03 10.13 1.38
CA PHE A 120 1.05 9.30 0.75
C PHE A 120 1.57 8.23 1.70
N GLY A 121 1.76 7.04 1.16
CA GLY A 121 2.55 6.02 1.83
C GLY A 121 3.48 5.30 0.88
N TYR A 122 4.52 4.72 1.46
CA TYR A 122 5.52 3.98 0.71
C TYR A 122 5.88 2.70 1.46
N LEU A 123 5.79 1.60 0.73
CA LEU A 123 6.21 0.28 1.18
C LEU A 123 7.51 -0.05 0.45
N TRP A 124 8.56 -0.42 1.16
CA TRP A 124 9.79 -0.87 0.51
C TRP A 124 10.53 -1.89 1.36
N LYS A 125 11.52 -2.56 0.77
CA LYS A 125 12.24 -3.67 1.41
C LYS A 125 13.29 -3.13 2.36
N VAL A 126 13.19 -3.52 3.62
CA VAL A 126 14.16 -3.14 4.67
C VAL A 126 14.48 -4.37 5.50
N HIS A 127 15.76 -4.69 5.64
CA HIS A 127 16.23 -5.75 6.52
C HIS A 127 17.31 -5.22 7.45
N VAL A 128 17.23 -5.57 8.73
CA VAL A 128 18.15 -5.09 9.76
C VAL A 128 18.74 -6.29 10.46
N ASP A 129 20.06 -6.32 10.61
CA ASP A 129 20.71 -7.38 11.40
C ASP A 129 21.81 -6.82 12.30
N GLU A 130 22.35 -7.67 13.16
CA GLU A 130 23.28 -7.29 14.23
C GLU A 130 24.64 -6.82 13.70
N THR A 131 25.05 -7.32 12.52
CA THR A 131 26.27 -6.91 11.82
C THR A 131 26.01 -6.64 10.34
N GLU A 132 26.90 -5.89 9.70
CA GLU A 132 26.79 -5.59 8.26
C GLU A 132 26.91 -6.86 7.40
N GLU A 133 27.80 -7.77 7.78
CA GLU A 133 28.02 -9.03 7.07
C GLU A 133 26.76 -9.90 7.09
N LEU A 134 26.12 -10.01 8.25
CA LEU A 134 24.90 -10.79 8.41
C LEU A 134 23.73 -10.12 7.68
N ALA A 135 23.60 -8.79 7.78
CA ALA A 135 22.58 -8.05 7.06
C ALA A 135 22.72 -8.16 5.54
N GLU A 136 23.96 -8.18 5.00
CA GLU A 136 24.18 -8.42 3.57
C GLU A 136 23.82 -9.85 3.18
N GLU A 137 24.29 -10.86 3.93
CA GLU A 137 24.00 -12.26 3.66
C GLU A 137 22.49 -12.52 3.62
N VAL A 138 21.77 -12.02 4.62
CA VAL A 138 20.34 -12.26 4.77
C VAL A 138 19.53 -11.43 3.77
N ALA A 139 19.89 -10.17 3.52
CA ALA A 139 19.17 -9.35 2.54
C ALA A 139 19.29 -9.89 1.11
N ARG A 140 20.38 -10.58 0.75
CA ARG A 140 20.48 -11.29 -0.53
C ARG A 140 19.37 -12.33 -0.70
N LYS A 141 18.81 -12.86 0.39
CA LYS A 141 17.69 -13.80 0.36
C LYS A 141 16.39 -13.18 -0.16
N PHE A 142 16.24 -11.84 -0.18
CA PHE A 142 15.11 -11.15 -0.82
C PHE A 142 14.95 -11.50 -2.31
N VAL A 143 16.06 -11.83 -2.97
CA VAL A 143 16.10 -12.18 -4.40
C VAL A 143 16.37 -13.67 -4.62
N GLN A 144 16.29 -14.48 -3.56
CA GLN A 144 16.47 -15.93 -3.61
C GLN A 144 15.18 -16.63 -3.18
N GLY A 145 14.94 -17.81 -3.76
CA GLY A 145 13.74 -18.59 -3.46
C GLY A 145 12.46 -18.01 -4.07
N PRO A 146 11.32 -18.72 -3.93
CA PRO A 146 10.04 -18.20 -4.37
C PRO A 146 9.62 -17.05 -3.46
N SER A 147 9.34 -15.87 -4.01
CA SER A 147 8.79 -14.72 -3.27
C SER A 147 7.42 -14.97 -2.63
N ASN A 148 6.84 -16.15 -2.84
CA ASN A 148 5.67 -16.61 -2.11
C ASN A 148 5.65 -18.16 -2.09
N PRO A 149 5.91 -18.81 -0.94
CA PRO A 149 5.92 -20.27 -0.83
C PRO A 149 4.54 -20.91 -1.08
N PHE A 150 3.46 -20.14 -1.04
CA PHE A 150 2.10 -20.57 -1.42
C PHE A 150 1.80 -20.42 -2.93
N LEU A 151 2.80 -20.09 -3.76
CA LEU A 151 2.74 -20.22 -5.23
C LEU A 151 2.68 -21.69 -5.71
N ALA A 152 2.41 -22.64 -4.81
CA ALA A 152 2.29 -24.07 -5.03
C ALA A 152 1.28 -24.47 -6.15
N GLY A 153 0.50 -23.52 -6.68
CA GLY A 153 -0.33 -23.76 -7.87
C GLY A 153 0.39 -23.67 -9.22
N ASN A 154 1.69 -23.30 -9.27
CA ASN A 154 2.41 -23.15 -10.53
C ASN A 154 3.90 -23.58 -10.49
N GLU A 155 4.31 -24.39 -9.52
CA GLU A 155 5.71 -24.86 -9.36
C GLU A 155 6.74 -23.69 -9.37
N GLY A 156 6.36 -22.53 -8.83
CA GLY A 156 7.22 -21.33 -8.85
C GLY A 156 7.35 -20.64 -10.21
N THR A 157 6.69 -21.13 -11.26
CA THR A 157 6.57 -20.40 -12.53
C THR A 157 5.48 -19.35 -12.43
N ALA A 158 5.52 -18.32 -13.26
CA ALA A 158 4.40 -17.40 -13.42
C ALA A 158 3.80 -17.60 -14.81
N ASN A 159 2.49 -17.78 -14.91
CA ASN A 159 1.81 -17.82 -16.19
C ASN A 159 1.46 -16.39 -16.64
N PRO A 160 2.12 -15.82 -17.67
CA PRO A 160 1.86 -14.45 -18.10
C PRO A 160 0.42 -14.24 -18.58
N ALA A 161 -0.23 -15.28 -19.13
CA ALA A 161 -1.60 -15.20 -19.59
C ALA A 161 -2.58 -14.99 -18.42
N LEU A 162 -2.31 -15.58 -17.25
CA LEU A 162 -3.11 -15.39 -16.04
C LEU A 162 -2.82 -14.06 -15.33
N LEU A 163 -1.65 -13.46 -15.57
CA LEU A 163 -1.25 -12.19 -14.97
C LEU A 163 -1.69 -10.97 -15.78
N LYS A 164 -1.70 -11.07 -17.11
CA LYS A 164 -1.96 -9.96 -18.05
C LYS A 164 -3.26 -10.18 -18.82
N LEU A 165 -4.36 -10.41 -18.09
CA LEU A 165 -5.66 -10.60 -18.72
C LEU A 165 -6.07 -9.38 -19.56
N PRO A 166 -6.64 -9.58 -20.76
CA PRO A 166 -7.18 -8.50 -21.57
C PRO A 166 -8.19 -7.66 -20.79
N GLY A 167 -8.05 -6.33 -20.84
CA GLY A 167 -8.96 -5.39 -20.20
C GLY A 167 -8.71 -5.11 -18.71
N LEU A 168 -7.80 -5.84 -18.05
CA LEU A 168 -7.52 -5.65 -16.62
C LEU A 168 -6.83 -4.31 -16.31
N THR A 169 -5.85 -3.94 -17.12
CA THR A 169 -5.06 -2.70 -16.97
C THR A 169 -5.07 -1.93 -18.27
N SER A 170 -5.31 -0.62 -18.20
CA SER A 170 -5.17 0.28 -19.35
C SER A 170 -3.76 0.22 -19.91
N ARG A 171 -3.63 0.11 -21.24
CA ARG A 171 -2.32 0.13 -21.93
C ARG A 171 -1.76 1.54 -22.13
N ARG A 172 -2.59 2.57 -21.96
CA ARG A 172 -2.24 3.96 -22.29
C ARG A 172 -2.17 4.86 -21.06
N ARG A 173 -2.97 4.57 -20.02
CA ARG A 173 -3.06 5.37 -18.79
C ARG A 173 -2.29 4.71 -17.65
N ILE A 174 -0.98 4.58 -17.84
CA ILE A 174 -0.07 3.95 -16.88
C ILE A 174 0.87 4.98 -16.24
N LEU A 175 1.31 4.70 -15.02
CA LEU A 175 2.29 5.48 -14.28
C LEU A 175 3.72 5.13 -14.72
N PRO A 176 4.71 6.02 -14.50
CA PRO A 176 6.12 5.74 -14.78
C PRO A 176 6.64 4.47 -14.10
N THR A 177 6.14 4.17 -12.90
CA THR A 177 6.41 2.96 -12.12
C THR A 177 6.00 1.65 -12.82
N ALA A 178 5.18 1.71 -13.89
CA ALA A 178 4.75 0.54 -14.64
C ALA A 178 5.89 -0.21 -15.35
N SER A 179 6.91 0.52 -15.82
CA SER A 179 8.09 -0.08 -16.46
C SER A 179 8.86 -1.00 -15.50
N VAL A 180 8.85 -0.65 -14.21
CA VAL A 180 9.55 -1.37 -13.13
C VAL A 180 8.66 -2.47 -12.54
N ALA A 181 7.37 -2.20 -12.34
CA ALA A 181 6.45 -3.11 -11.66
C ALA A 181 6.04 -4.33 -12.50
N THR A 182 6.09 -4.21 -13.83
CA THR A 182 5.72 -5.29 -14.75
C THR A 182 6.73 -6.44 -14.73
N ALA A 183 7.97 -6.18 -14.28
CA ALA A 183 8.99 -7.20 -14.09
C ALA A 183 8.70 -8.09 -12.85
N ASN A 184 8.32 -7.48 -11.72
CA ASN A 184 8.23 -8.18 -10.43
C ASN A 184 6.94 -8.98 -10.21
N ARG A 185 5.85 -8.70 -10.96
CA ARG A 185 4.56 -9.43 -10.81
C ARG A 185 4.56 -10.85 -11.40
N GLY A 186 5.66 -11.25 -12.04
CA GLY A 186 5.80 -12.52 -12.77
C GLY A 186 6.89 -13.46 -12.25
N GLY A 187 7.39 -13.28 -11.02
CA GLY A 187 8.38 -14.20 -10.44
C GLY A 187 9.76 -14.20 -11.10
N GLN A 188 9.96 -13.47 -12.20
CA GLN A 188 11.28 -13.17 -12.74
C GLN A 188 11.79 -11.89 -12.09
N LEU A 189 12.67 -12.05 -11.11
CA LEU A 189 13.49 -10.97 -10.58
C LEU A 189 14.36 -10.46 -11.73
N SER A 190 13.98 -9.33 -12.32
CA SER A 190 14.71 -8.78 -13.48
C SER A 190 15.90 -7.91 -13.08
N ARG A 191 16.09 -7.67 -11.79
CA ARG A 191 17.11 -6.77 -11.24
C ARG A 191 17.96 -7.50 -10.22
N SER A 192 19.26 -7.21 -10.23
CA SER A 192 20.17 -7.80 -9.25
C SER A 192 19.90 -7.25 -7.84
N PHE A 193 20.47 -7.89 -6.83
CA PHE A 193 20.43 -7.38 -5.46
C PHE A 193 21.17 -6.04 -5.38
N GLU A 194 22.34 -5.95 -6.03
CA GLU A 194 23.21 -4.78 -6.03
C GLU A 194 22.52 -3.55 -6.61
N GLU A 195 21.83 -3.70 -7.75
CA GLU A 195 21.08 -2.61 -8.39
C GLU A 195 19.95 -2.09 -7.49
N GLN A 196 19.34 -2.97 -6.68
CA GLN A 196 18.26 -2.63 -5.77
C GLN A 196 18.77 -1.96 -4.48
N VAL A 197 19.97 -2.32 -4.04
CA VAL A 197 20.64 -1.64 -2.91
C VAL A 197 21.11 -0.25 -3.33
N GLU A 198 21.66 -0.11 -4.54
CA GLU A 198 22.17 1.16 -5.08
C GLU A 198 21.06 2.23 -5.20
N ASP A 199 19.85 1.82 -5.58
CA ASP A 199 18.72 2.75 -5.77
C ASP A 199 17.71 2.79 -4.60
N TYR A 200 18.10 2.24 -3.45
CA TYR A 200 17.32 2.19 -2.21
C TYR A 200 16.00 1.40 -2.29
N THR A 201 15.75 0.62 -3.34
CA THR A 201 14.57 -0.28 -3.36
C THR A 201 14.72 -1.45 -2.40
N ILE A 202 15.95 -1.83 -2.04
CA ILE A 202 16.30 -2.64 -0.87
C ILE A 202 17.23 -1.81 0.02
N ILE A 203 16.92 -1.73 1.31
CA ILE A 203 17.81 -1.19 2.33
C ILE A 203 18.19 -2.33 3.29
N SER A 204 19.47 -2.56 3.48
CA SER A 204 19.97 -3.46 4.51
C SER A 204 21.20 -2.93 5.24
N GLY A 205 21.43 -3.45 6.44
CA GLY A 205 22.57 -3.13 7.30
C GLY A 205 22.24 -3.26 8.78
N THR A 206 23.10 -2.73 9.62
CA THR A 206 22.82 -2.53 11.06
C THR A 206 21.85 -1.35 11.28
N PRO A 207 21.22 -1.21 12.47
CA PRO A 207 20.38 -0.04 12.76
C PRO A 207 21.09 1.29 12.45
N LYS A 208 22.38 1.38 12.81
CA LYS A 208 23.23 2.55 12.58
C LYS A 208 23.35 2.95 11.11
N THR A 209 23.38 1.98 10.17
CA THR A 209 23.55 2.26 8.74
C THR A 209 22.21 2.30 8.00
N VAL A 210 21.19 1.62 8.49
CA VAL A 210 19.83 1.62 7.90
C VAL A 210 19.10 2.92 8.18
N ILE A 211 19.18 3.47 9.40
CA ILE A 211 18.45 4.69 9.78
C ILE A 211 18.79 5.89 8.87
N PRO A 212 20.07 6.21 8.56
CA PRO A 212 20.40 7.29 7.62
C PRO A 212 19.88 7.05 6.19
N LYS A 213 19.88 5.79 5.73
CA LYS A 213 19.32 5.43 4.41
C LYS A 213 17.80 5.62 4.39
N ILE A 214 17.10 5.26 5.47
CA ILE A 214 15.66 5.51 5.62
C ILE A 214 15.39 7.02 5.63
N ARG A 215 16.15 7.81 6.41
CA ARG A 215 16.03 9.27 6.39
C ARG A 215 16.09 9.84 4.98
N HIS A 216 17.06 9.40 4.17
CA HIS A 216 17.18 9.84 2.78
C HIS A 216 15.89 9.59 1.98
N VAL A 217 15.29 8.39 2.11
CA VAL A 217 14.02 8.06 1.45
C VAL A 217 12.87 8.93 1.98
N LEU A 218 12.79 9.17 3.28
CA LEU A 218 11.76 10.02 3.89
C LEU A 218 11.90 11.48 3.46
N GLU A 219 13.11 12.00 3.38
CA GLU A 219 13.39 13.36 2.91
C GLU A 219 12.96 13.54 1.46
N TYR A 220 13.20 12.53 0.63
CA TYR A 220 12.95 12.56 -0.81
C TYR A 220 11.49 12.30 -1.19
N LEU A 221 10.83 11.28 -0.61
CA LEU A 221 9.45 10.91 -0.94
C LEU A 221 8.38 11.52 -0.04
N ARG A 222 8.76 11.93 1.18
CA ARG A 222 7.88 12.55 2.19
C ARG A 222 6.56 11.79 2.48
N PRO A 223 6.57 10.45 2.66
CA PRO A 223 5.35 9.71 2.97
C PRO A 223 4.92 9.93 4.44
N GLY A 224 3.61 10.04 4.68
CA GLY A 224 3.04 10.03 6.03
C GLY A 224 2.76 8.62 6.56
N SER A 225 2.88 7.59 5.73
CA SER A 225 2.78 6.19 6.14
C SER A 225 3.90 5.35 5.54
N VAL A 226 4.61 4.62 6.39
CA VAL A 226 5.72 3.75 5.98
C VAL A 226 5.35 2.31 6.30
N PHE A 227 5.61 1.41 5.35
CA PHE A 227 5.46 -0.03 5.53
C PHE A 227 6.80 -0.69 5.25
N PHE A 228 7.37 -1.33 6.27
CA PHE A 228 8.59 -2.10 6.11
C PHE A 228 8.27 -3.49 5.59
N TRP A 229 8.77 -3.80 4.40
CA TRP A 229 8.73 -5.16 3.86
C TRP A 229 10.00 -5.89 4.27
N ASP A 230 9.86 -6.78 5.24
CA ASP A 230 10.92 -7.69 5.67
C ASP A 230 10.42 -9.13 5.68
N GLY A 231 11.33 -10.11 5.73
CA GLY A 231 10.98 -11.52 5.83
C GLY A 231 10.45 -12.17 4.57
N ASP A 232 11.03 -11.84 3.43
CA ASP A 232 10.63 -12.35 2.12
C ASP A 232 11.74 -13.21 1.47
N GLY A 233 11.38 -13.93 0.40
CA GLY A 233 12.27 -14.84 -0.31
C GLY A 233 12.70 -16.02 0.57
N ALA A 234 14.00 -16.28 0.63
CA ALA A 234 14.56 -17.44 1.32
C ALA A 234 14.94 -17.17 2.80
N MET A 235 14.50 -16.04 3.38
CA MET A 235 14.76 -15.72 4.79
C MET A 235 14.15 -16.76 5.73
N THR A 236 14.92 -17.18 6.73
CA THR A 236 14.46 -18.13 7.75
C THR A 236 13.60 -17.43 8.80
N HIS A 237 12.92 -18.21 9.65
CA HIS A 237 12.21 -17.65 10.79
C HIS A 237 13.14 -16.84 11.72
N ASP A 238 14.33 -17.37 11.99
CA ASP A 238 15.27 -16.71 12.91
C ASP A 238 15.83 -15.41 12.32
N ASP A 239 16.06 -15.37 11.00
CA ASP A 239 16.41 -14.13 10.29
C ASP A 239 15.34 -13.05 10.49
N GLN A 240 14.07 -13.43 10.33
CA GLN A 240 12.93 -12.52 10.48
C GLN A 240 12.77 -12.04 11.92
N MET A 241 12.91 -12.93 12.89
CA MET A 241 12.74 -12.58 14.30
C MET A 241 13.86 -11.67 14.81
N ARG A 242 15.11 -11.84 14.35
CA ARG A 242 16.20 -10.91 14.67
C ARG A 242 15.92 -9.51 14.13
N SER A 243 15.59 -9.41 12.84
CA SER A 243 15.29 -8.12 12.22
C SER A 243 14.07 -7.46 12.85
N LEU A 244 12.99 -8.21 13.12
CA LEU A 244 11.81 -7.68 13.79
C LEU A 244 12.13 -7.08 15.17
N ARG A 245 13.00 -7.73 15.96
CA ARG A 245 13.47 -7.21 17.25
C ARG A 245 14.20 -5.88 17.07
N LEU A 246 15.21 -5.82 16.21
CA LEU A 246 16.00 -4.60 15.95
C LEU A 246 15.16 -3.47 15.35
N MET A 247 14.19 -3.82 14.49
CA MET A 247 13.23 -2.87 13.95
C MET A 247 12.38 -2.24 15.05
N GLY A 248 11.89 -3.04 16.01
CA GLY A 248 11.09 -2.55 17.13
C GLY A 248 11.90 -1.75 18.16
N GLU A 249 13.12 -2.19 18.45
CA GLU A 249 13.97 -1.60 19.50
C GLU A 249 14.68 -0.32 19.04
N GLU A 250 15.15 -0.26 17.79
CA GLU A 250 16.05 0.81 17.35
C GLU A 250 15.54 1.59 16.13
N VAL A 251 15.03 0.90 15.09
CA VAL A 251 14.73 1.56 13.81
C VAL A 251 13.39 2.30 13.81
N ILE A 252 12.30 1.66 14.20
CA ILE A 252 10.96 2.28 14.22
C ILE A 252 10.93 3.51 15.15
N PRO A 253 11.51 3.48 16.37
CA PRO A 253 11.62 4.68 17.20
C PRO A 253 12.36 5.83 16.51
N ALA A 254 13.55 5.57 15.96
CA ALA A 254 14.32 6.59 15.25
C ALA A 254 13.60 7.14 14.01
N VAL A 255 12.87 6.28 13.29
CA VAL A 255 12.05 6.69 12.13
C VAL A 255 10.91 7.60 12.55
N ARG A 256 10.30 7.39 13.73
CA ARG A 256 9.29 8.30 14.27
C ARG A 256 9.88 9.66 14.63
N GLU A 257 11.04 9.69 15.26
CA GLU A 257 11.77 10.94 15.55
C GLU A 257 12.08 11.70 14.27
N ILE A 258 12.61 11.00 13.25
CA ILE A 258 12.85 11.60 11.92
C ILE A 258 11.53 12.11 11.31
N ALA A 259 10.44 11.36 11.39
CA ALA A 259 9.15 11.78 10.86
C ALA A 259 8.63 13.06 11.54
N ASP A 260 8.78 13.19 12.85
CA ASP A 260 8.42 14.41 13.59
C ASP A 260 9.30 15.61 13.20
N GLU A 261 10.61 15.44 13.09
CA GLU A 261 11.54 16.48 12.63
C GLU A 261 11.22 16.93 11.19
N LEU A 262 10.78 15.99 10.35
CA LEU A 262 10.43 16.21 8.95
C LEU A 262 8.97 16.62 8.76
N GLU A 263 8.20 16.76 9.84
CA GLU A 263 6.76 17.10 9.84
C GLU A 263 5.91 16.14 8.98
N LEU A 264 6.29 14.86 8.90
CA LEU A 264 5.59 13.84 8.13
C LEU A 264 4.43 13.28 8.95
N ARG A 265 3.24 13.86 8.77
CA ARG A 265 2.02 13.43 9.44
C ARG A 265 1.33 12.30 8.72
N SER A 266 0.85 11.32 9.50
CA SER A 266 0.11 10.17 9.03
C SER A 266 -1.39 10.49 8.83
N PRO A 267 -2.13 9.66 8.07
CA PRO A 267 -3.58 9.77 7.94
C PRO A 267 -4.35 9.50 9.25
N PHE A 268 -3.66 9.10 10.32
CA PHE A 268 -4.23 8.95 11.66
C PHE A 268 -4.05 10.21 12.52
N GLU A 269 -3.16 11.12 12.13
CA GLU A 269 -2.94 12.40 12.81
C GLU A 269 -3.65 13.55 12.09
N ILE A 270 -3.55 13.59 10.76
CA ILE A 270 -4.21 14.59 9.91
C ILE A 270 -5.18 13.87 8.98
N SER A 271 -6.42 14.32 8.96
CA SER A 271 -7.44 13.75 8.09
C SER A 271 -7.08 13.97 6.61
N PRO A 272 -6.91 12.92 5.80
CA PRO A 272 -6.67 13.07 4.37
C PRO A 272 -7.80 13.81 3.66
N LYS A 273 -9.02 13.69 4.19
CA LYS A 273 -10.23 14.29 3.62
C LYS A 273 -10.35 15.79 3.89
N THR A 274 -10.00 16.23 5.10
CA THR A 274 -10.21 17.64 5.52
C THR A 274 -8.92 18.45 5.60
N GLY A 275 -7.76 17.81 5.77
CA GLY A 275 -6.49 18.47 6.06
C GLY A 275 -6.34 18.89 7.52
N GLU A 276 -7.33 18.61 8.37
CA GLU A 276 -7.34 19.02 9.78
C GLU A 276 -6.81 17.90 10.70
N PRO A 277 -6.24 18.25 11.86
CA PRO A 277 -5.90 17.27 12.89
C PRO A 277 -7.10 16.44 13.34
N ILE A 278 -6.91 15.13 13.42
CA ILE A 278 -7.91 14.21 13.96
C ILE A 278 -7.91 14.36 15.47
N ARG A 279 -8.96 14.97 16.01
CA ARG A 279 -9.21 15.01 17.45
C ARG A 279 -9.78 13.66 17.88
N GLU A 280 -9.23 13.06 18.93
CA GLU A 280 -9.86 11.90 19.57
C GLU A 280 -11.30 12.28 19.95
N ILE A 281 -12.27 11.50 19.49
CA ILE A 281 -13.66 11.66 19.92
C ILE A 281 -13.72 11.09 21.34
N PRO A 282 -14.12 11.87 22.36
CA PRO A 282 -14.29 11.35 23.71
C PRO A 282 -15.25 10.15 23.71
N GLU A 283 -14.96 9.13 24.52
CA GLU A 283 -15.70 7.87 24.66
C GLU A 283 -17.22 8.04 24.87
N GLU A 284 -17.69 9.22 25.29
CA GLU A 284 -19.09 9.49 25.67
C GLU A 284 -20.10 9.50 24.51
N ALA A 285 -19.68 9.41 23.24
CA ALA A 285 -20.62 9.34 22.11
C ALA A 285 -21.15 7.93 21.81
N ALA A 286 -20.72 6.90 22.55
CA ALA A 286 -21.19 5.54 22.38
C ALA A 286 -22.41 5.25 23.27
N VAL A 287 -23.56 5.10 22.60
CA VAL A 287 -24.84 4.56 23.07
C VAL A 287 -25.81 5.59 23.67
N PRO A 288 -26.82 6.07 22.90
CA PRO A 288 -28.08 6.41 23.53
C PRO A 288 -28.67 5.09 24.05
N THR A 289 -28.73 4.92 25.36
CA THR A 289 -29.60 3.94 25.98
C THR A 289 -31.02 4.32 25.59
N GLY A 290 -31.61 3.57 24.65
CA GLY A 290 -33.02 3.69 24.34
C GLY A 290 -33.82 3.14 25.51
N ASP A 291 -34.67 3.99 26.08
CA ASP A 291 -35.87 3.59 26.83
C ASP A 291 -36.92 2.98 25.88
#